data_AF-A0A2D5VBX7-F1
#
_entry.id   AF-A0A2D5VBX7-F1
#
_cell.length_a   1.000
_cell.length_b   1.000
_cell.length_c   1.000
_cell.angle_alpha   90.00
_cell.angle_beta   90.00
_cell.angle_gamma   90.00
#
_symmetry.space_group_name_H-M   'P 1'
#
loop_
_entity.id
_entity.type
_entity.pdbx_description
1 polymer ?
#
loop_
_entity_poly.entity_id
_entity_poly.type
_entity_poly.pdbx_seq_one_letter_code
_entity_poly.pdbx_strand_id
1 'polypeptide(L)'
;MKSNLNKFLPALITVLLQLVLFLSNDVSIQAAESLGDPFEGNAFKNPNWKWSNEPKKWDLGKTKEGWLTIAGENNRNLWGDDQSNRLYQEHSGDFHVETHLIHDYRDGSTVQGIVALSPTSKAPNKGDAPDWVTLKLWGRGAGEGNTAVLQYQARQRDGDPGLTGTAATYGKVKQGALPMFMRMQRKKDKFTTWFKLKEKDKWNLVGEHELKLKDPLQVSIYSGIAEGPGAAKLTSHFEYFKDLDNPFPVEVQDKLTTTWGTLKQAY
;
A
#
# COMPACT_ATOMS: atom_id res chain seq x y z
N MET A 1 -12.96 7.08 -62.33
CA MET A 1 -13.53 6.29 -61.22
C MET A 1 -13.55 7.17 -59.97
N LYS A 2 -14.72 7.66 -59.54
CA LYS A 2 -14.86 8.41 -58.28
C LYS A 2 -14.82 7.39 -57.13
N SER A 3 -13.88 7.55 -56.19
CA SER A 3 -13.69 6.56 -55.12
C SER A 3 -14.90 6.59 -54.17
N ASN A 4 -15.41 5.40 -53.83
CA ASN A 4 -16.55 5.21 -52.91
C ASN A 4 -16.17 5.46 -51.43
N LEU A 5 -15.01 6.07 -51.15
CA LEU A 5 -14.46 6.22 -49.81
C LEU A 5 -15.40 6.99 -48.87
N ASN A 6 -16.12 7.98 -49.41
CA ASN A 6 -17.06 8.81 -48.65
C ASN A 6 -18.31 8.05 -48.16
N LYS A 7 -18.65 6.89 -48.75
CA LYS A 7 -19.81 6.09 -48.32
C LYS A 7 -19.52 5.20 -47.11
N PHE A 8 -18.25 4.89 -46.86
CA PHE A 8 -17.82 4.00 -45.78
C PHE A 8 -17.29 4.74 -44.55
N LEU A 9 -16.99 6.03 -44.68
CA LEU A 9 -16.47 6.86 -43.60
C LEU A 9 -17.42 6.91 -42.37
N PRO A 10 -18.75 7.04 -42.50
CA PRO A 10 -19.65 7.07 -41.34
C PRO A 10 -19.70 5.72 -40.61
N ALA A 11 -19.70 4.62 -41.35
CA ALA A 11 -19.73 3.27 -40.78
C ALA A 11 -18.42 2.94 -40.04
N LEU A 12 -17.27 3.36 -40.59
CA LEU A 12 -15.97 3.20 -39.95
C LEU A 12 -15.86 4.00 -38.64
N ILE A 13 -16.36 5.24 -38.63
CA ILE A 13 -16.39 6.08 -37.42
C ILE A 13 -17.27 5.44 -36.34
N THR A 14 -18.46 4.94 -36.70
CA THR A 14 -19.36 4.27 -35.74
C THR A 14 -18.74 2.99 -35.18
N VAL A 15 -18.08 2.17 -36.02
CA VAL A 15 -17.37 0.97 -35.55
C VAL A 15 -16.22 1.33 -34.62
N LEU A 16 -15.43 2.36 -34.94
CA LEU A 16 -14.36 2.86 -34.06
C LEU A 16 -14.89 3.38 -32.72
N LEU A 17 -16.00 4.14 -32.73
CA LEU A 17 -16.65 4.62 -31.50
C LEU A 17 -17.21 3.48 -30.64
N GLN A 18 -17.83 2.47 -31.26
CA GLN A 18 -18.29 1.29 -30.54
C GLN A 18 -17.10 0.50 -29.97
N LEU A 19 -16.03 0.31 -30.74
CA LEU A 19 -14.82 -0.37 -30.27
C LEU A 19 -14.18 0.36 -29.07
N VAL A 20 -14.11 1.69 -29.12
CA VAL A 20 -13.62 2.53 -28.00
C VAL A 20 -14.52 2.39 -26.78
N LEU A 21 -15.83 2.36 -26.94
CA LEU A 21 -16.79 2.17 -25.84
C LEU A 21 -16.67 0.77 -25.21
N PHE A 22 -16.53 -0.29 -26.01
CA PHE A 22 -16.30 -1.65 -25.51
C PHE A 22 -14.97 -1.75 -24.74
N LEU A 23 -13.88 -1.25 -25.32
CA LEU A 23 -12.56 -1.25 -24.67
C LEU A 23 -12.53 -0.42 -23.37
N SER A 24 -13.28 0.69 -23.31
CA SER A 24 -13.35 1.52 -22.09
C SER A 24 -14.13 0.88 -20.94
N ASN A 25 -15.14 0.06 -21.25
CA ASN A 25 -15.94 -0.64 -20.25
C ASN A 25 -15.19 -1.82 -19.63
N ASP A 26 -14.46 -2.59 -20.45
CA ASP A 26 -13.70 -3.76 -19.96
C ASP A 26 -12.55 -3.36 -19.02
N VAL A 27 -11.84 -2.27 -19.32
CA VAL A 27 -10.80 -1.70 -18.43
C VAL A 27 -11.40 -1.22 -17.10
N SER A 28 -12.60 -0.65 -17.13
CA SER A 28 -13.28 -0.15 -15.92
C SER A 28 -13.75 -1.28 -15.00
N ILE A 29 -14.20 -2.41 -15.55
CA ILE A 29 -14.63 -3.58 -14.77
C ILE A 29 -13.43 -4.30 -14.17
N GLN A 30 -12.36 -4.51 -14.94
CA GLN A 30 -11.15 -5.18 -14.45
C GLN A 30 -10.39 -4.32 -13.42
N ALA A 31 -10.45 -2.99 -13.53
CA ALA A 31 -9.96 -2.06 -12.50
C ALA A 31 -10.76 -2.16 -11.19
N ALA A 32 -12.06 -2.47 -11.25
CA ALA A 32 -12.93 -2.59 -10.08
C ALA A 32 -12.74 -3.93 -9.32
N GLU A 33 -12.23 -4.96 -9.98
CA GLU A 33 -11.91 -6.26 -9.35
C GLU A 33 -10.48 -6.34 -8.80
N SER A 34 -9.58 -5.47 -9.26
CA SER A 34 -8.20 -5.41 -8.76
C SER A 34 -8.13 -4.59 -7.48
N LEU A 35 -7.27 -4.97 -6.54
CA LEU A 35 -6.89 -4.09 -5.43
C LEU A 35 -5.87 -3.00 -5.84
N GLY A 36 -5.35 -3.02 -7.06
CA GLY A 36 -4.22 -2.18 -7.44
C GLY A 36 -4.57 -0.69 -7.67
N ASP A 37 -3.58 0.18 -7.53
CA ASP A 37 -3.59 1.58 -7.93
C ASP A 37 -2.14 2.07 -8.11
N PRO A 38 -1.77 2.67 -9.26
CA PRO A 38 -0.42 3.18 -9.51
C PRO A 38 -0.15 4.53 -8.82
N PHE A 39 -1.14 5.16 -8.19
CA PHE A 39 -1.06 6.49 -7.57
C PHE A 39 -0.50 7.59 -8.48
N GLU A 40 -0.76 7.47 -9.79
CA GLU A 40 -0.34 8.42 -10.82
C GLU A 40 -1.37 9.53 -11.05
N GLY A 41 -0.89 10.73 -11.39
CA GLY A 41 -1.73 11.90 -11.62
C GLY A 41 -2.25 12.50 -10.31
N ASN A 42 -3.51 12.95 -10.30
CA ASN A 42 -4.09 13.74 -9.21
C ASN A 42 -5.36 13.12 -8.61
N ALA A 43 -5.68 11.88 -8.96
CA ALA A 43 -6.85 11.15 -8.46
C ALA A 43 -6.53 9.65 -8.42
N PHE A 44 -7.12 8.94 -7.45
CA PHE A 44 -7.06 7.49 -7.40
C PHE A 44 -7.61 6.90 -8.70
N LYS A 45 -6.89 5.92 -9.25
CA LYS A 45 -7.34 5.20 -10.46
C LYS A 45 -8.33 4.10 -10.11
N ASN A 46 -8.19 3.54 -8.91
CA ASN A 46 -9.14 2.58 -8.38
C ASN A 46 -10.24 3.30 -7.58
N PRO A 47 -11.51 3.23 -8.01
CA PRO A 47 -12.60 3.95 -7.36
C PRO A 47 -13.01 3.34 -6.01
N ASN A 48 -12.50 2.16 -5.64
CA ASN A 48 -12.89 1.46 -4.42
C ASN A 48 -12.17 1.96 -3.17
N TRP A 49 -11.17 2.84 -3.32
CA TRP A 49 -10.41 3.40 -2.21
C TRP A 49 -11.28 4.25 -1.27
N LYS A 50 -11.18 3.97 0.02
CA LYS A 50 -11.87 4.69 1.09
C LYS A 50 -10.87 5.05 2.18
N TRP A 51 -11.01 6.25 2.75
CA TRP A 51 -10.27 6.62 3.96
C TRP A 51 -11.04 6.17 5.21
N SER A 52 -10.36 5.48 6.14
CA SER A 52 -10.91 5.24 7.48
C SER A 52 -10.73 6.46 8.38
N ASN A 53 -9.62 7.18 8.20
CA ASN A 53 -9.30 8.42 8.91
C ASN A 53 -8.46 9.28 7.96
N GLU A 54 -9.15 10.06 7.13
CA GLU A 54 -8.52 10.85 6.08
C GLU A 54 -7.54 11.87 6.69
N PRO A 55 -6.27 11.88 6.27
CA PRO A 55 -5.31 12.87 6.75
C PRO A 55 -5.69 14.27 6.26
N LYS A 56 -5.43 15.30 7.07
CA LYS A 56 -5.67 16.70 6.67
C LYS A 56 -4.84 17.15 5.47
N LYS A 57 -3.70 16.48 5.24
CA LYS A 57 -2.75 16.82 4.16
C LYS A 57 -2.25 15.54 3.50
N TRP A 58 -2.70 15.33 2.28
CA TRP A 58 -2.19 14.32 1.37
C TRP A 58 -2.30 14.80 -0.07
N ASP A 59 -1.55 14.18 -0.96
CA ASP A 59 -1.63 14.44 -2.40
C ASP A 59 -1.20 13.23 -3.21
N LEU A 60 -1.59 13.24 -4.49
CA LEU A 60 -1.06 12.35 -5.52
C LEU A 60 -0.20 13.21 -6.46
N GLY A 61 1.08 12.86 -6.58
CA GLY A 61 1.98 13.44 -7.57
C GLY A 61 2.48 14.87 -7.31
N LYS A 62 1.95 15.62 -6.34
CA LYS A 62 2.30 17.03 -6.12
C LYS A 62 3.56 17.19 -5.28
N THR A 63 3.65 16.49 -4.16
CA THR A 63 4.85 16.49 -3.31
C THR A 63 5.94 15.60 -3.92
N LYS A 64 5.53 14.49 -4.52
CA LYS A 64 6.41 13.55 -5.21
C LYS A 64 5.67 12.95 -6.40
N GLU A 65 6.13 13.24 -7.61
CA GLU A 65 5.49 12.80 -8.87
C GLU A 65 5.33 11.28 -8.92
N GLY A 66 4.09 10.81 -9.18
CA GLY A 66 3.76 9.39 -9.26
C GLY A 66 3.72 8.65 -7.93
N TRP A 67 3.48 9.36 -6.82
CA TRP A 67 3.37 8.78 -5.48
C TRP A 67 2.18 9.39 -4.74
N LEU A 68 1.48 8.58 -3.95
CA LEU A 68 0.66 9.04 -2.85
C LEU A 68 1.58 9.52 -1.73
N THR A 69 1.39 10.76 -1.29
CA THR A 69 2.11 11.35 -0.15
C THR A 69 1.15 11.71 0.95
N ILE A 70 1.44 11.28 2.18
CA ILE A 70 0.69 11.60 3.39
C ILE A 70 1.61 12.32 4.36
N ALA A 71 1.22 13.52 4.80
CA ALA A 71 1.87 14.16 5.93
C ALA A 71 1.41 13.50 7.22
N GLY A 72 2.34 12.95 8.00
CA GLY A 72 2.01 12.21 9.21
C GLY A 72 1.29 13.08 10.23
N GLU A 73 0.15 12.57 10.74
CA GLU A 73 -0.58 13.20 11.84
C GLU A 73 -0.25 12.52 13.18
N ASN A 74 -0.33 13.30 14.25
CA ASN A 74 -0.13 12.86 15.63
C ASN A 74 -1.34 12.06 16.14
N ASN A 75 -1.12 11.21 17.15
CA ASN A 75 -2.13 10.31 17.71
C ASN A 75 -2.78 9.42 16.63
N ARG A 76 -1.95 8.91 15.73
CA ARG A 76 -2.31 7.99 14.65
C ARG A 76 -1.50 6.72 14.81
N ASN A 77 -2.00 5.79 15.62
CA ASN A 77 -1.39 4.47 15.78
C ASN A 77 -2.33 3.38 15.29
N LEU A 78 -1.73 2.23 14.94
CA LEU A 78 -2.42 0.97 14.72
C LEU A 78 -1.74 -0.08 15.62
N TRP A 79 -2.27 -0.23 16.83
CA TRP A 79 -1.71 -1.16 17.84
C TRP A 79 -2.82 -1.85 18.64
N GLY A 80 -3.40 -1.10 19.57
CA GLY A 80 -4.55 -1.51 20.37
C GLY A 80 -5.84 -1.09 19.74
N ASP A 81 -5.89 0.11 19.17
CA ASP A 81 -7.00 0.63 18.38
C ASP A 81 -6.46 1.07 17.02
N ASP A 82 -7.36 1.18 16.05
CA ASP A 82 -7.04 1.80 14.77
C ASP A 82 -7.40 3.28 14.83
N GLN A 83 -6.37 4.11 15.01
CA GLN A 83 -6.44 5.55 14.88
C GLN A 83 -5.67 6.03 13.65
N SER A 84 -5.10 5.12 12.86
CA SER A 84 -4.14 5.43 11.81
C SER A 84 -4.78 6.16 10.63
N ASN A 85 -4.00 6.92 9.87
CA ASN A 85 -4.44 7.40 8.57
C ASN A 85 -4.38 6.22 7.59
N ARG A 86 -5.51 5.54 7.39
CA ARG A 86 -5.61 4.29 6.63
C ARG A 86 -6.48 4.44 5.40
N LEU A 87 -5.92 4.08 4.25
CA LEU A 87 -6.59 4.02 2.96
C LEU A 87 -6.84 2.55 2.63
N TYR A 88 -8.09 2.16 2.40
CA TYR A 88 -8.49 0.77 2.28
C TYR A 88 -9.45 0.51 1.11
N GLN A 89 -9.44 -0.74 0.66
CA GLN A 89 -10.47 -1.34 -0.18
C GLN A 89 -11.08 -2.54 0.55
N GLU A 90 -12.37 -2.79 0.29
CA GLU A 90 -13.05 -3.98 0.81
C GLU A 90 -12.82 -5.15 -0.14
N HIS A 91 -12.41 -6.30 0.41
CA HIS A 91 -12.06 -7.49 -0.36
C HIS A 91 -12.57 -8.75 0.32
N SER A 92 -13.03 -9.72 -0.46
CA SER A 92 -13.39 -11.05 0.06
C SER A 92 -12.52 -12.12 -0.55
N GLY A 93 -12.16 -13.13 0.25
CA GLY A 93 -11.30 -14.22 -0.17
C GLY A 93 -9.81 -13.92 -0.08
N ASP A 94 -9.06 -14.68 -0.89
CA ASP A 94 -7.61 -14.63 -0.97
C ASP A 94 -7.15 -13.36 -1.70
N PHE A 95 -5.98 -12.86 -1.35
CA PHE A 95 -5.35 -11.73 -2.01
C PHE A 95 -3.83 -11.82 -1.91
N HIS A 96 -3.14 -11.14 -2.81
CA HIS A 96 -1.69 -11.03 -2.80
C HIS A 96 -1.28 -9.65 -3.24
N VAL A 97 -0.82 -8.84 -2.29
CA VAL A 97 -0.59 -7.41 -2.51
C VAL A 97 0.85 -7.01 -2.23
N GLU A 98 1.29 -5.98 -2.92
CA GLU A 98 2.60 -5.37 -2.78
C GLU A 98 2.53 -3.85 -2.88
N THR A 99 3.40 -3.16 -2.14
CA THR A 99 3.63 -1.72 -2.29
C THR A 99 5.12 -1.41 -2.19
N HIS A 100 5.56 -0.36 -2.88
CA HIS A 100 6.81 0.31 -2.62
C HIS A 100 6.53 1.59 -1.83
N LEU A 101 7.20 1.73 -0.70
CA LEU A 101 6.99 2.87 0.20
C LEU A 101 8.31 3.54 0.55
N ILE A 102 8.21 4.80 0.97
CA ILE A 102 9.28 5.53 1.66
C ILE A 102 8.71 6.01 2.99
N HIS A 103 9.33 5.55 4.08
CA HIS A 103 9.06 5.99 5.44
C HIS A 103 10.08 7.05 5.81
N ASP A 104 9.80 8.33 5.52
CA ASP A 104 10.67 9.44 5.89
C ASP A 104 10.29 9.96 7.27
N TYR A 105 11.04 9.52 8.29
CA TYR A 105 10.74 9.89 9.67
C TYR A 105 11.93 10.47 10.42
N ARG A 106 11.61 11.23 11.46
CA ARG A 106 12.56 11.75 12.44
C ARG A 106 11.97 11.69 13.82
N ASP A 107 12.68 11.02 14.72
CA ASP A 107 12.36 10.85 16.13
C ASP A 107 10.99 10.20 16.38
N GLY A 108 10.74 9.89 17.64
CA GLY A 108 9.47 9.38 18.15
C GLY A 108 8.99 8.07 17.54
N SER A 109 7.76 7.70 17.91
CA SER A 109 7.10 6.47 17.45
C SER A 109 6.25 6.76 16.21
N THR A 110 6.59 6.13 15.08
CA THR A 110 5.90 6.29 13.80
C THR A 110 5.61 4.94 13.15
N VAL A 111 4.50 4.83 12.41
CA VAL A 111 4.10 3.59 11.77
C VAL A 111 3.73 3.83 10.30
N GLN A 112 4.14 2.94 9.41
CA GLN A 112 3.70 2.89 8.01
C GLN A 112 3.74 1.45 7.50
N GLY A 113 2.74 1.01 6.74
CA GLY A 113 2.76 -0.33 6.17
C GLY A 113 1.47 -0.80 5.53
N ILE A 114 1.31 -2.12 5.44
CA ILE A 114 0.15 -2.83 4.91
C ILE A 114 -0.63 -3.46 6.07
N VAL A 115 -1.96 -3.44 6.00
CA VAL A 115 -2.84 -4.14 6.96
C VAL A 115 -4.00 -4.82 6.25
N ALA A 116 -4.34 -6.01 6.75
CA ALA A 116 -5.61 -6.68 6.51
C ALA A 116 -6.41 -6.69 7.80
N LEU A 117 -7.53 -5.95 7.81
CA LEU A 117 -8.38 -5.77 8.99
C LEU A 117 -9.76 -6.37 8.70
N SER A 118 -10.27 -7.19 9.61
CA SER A 118 -11.67 -7.63 9.57
C SER A 118 -12.49 -6.85 10.61
N PRO A 119 -13.48 -6.04 10.19
CA PRO A 119 -14.34 -5.33 11.13
C PRO A 119 -15.22 -6.27 11.95
N THR A 120 -15.41 -7.52 11.50
CA THR A 120 -16.36 -8.48 12.08
C THR A 120 -15.69 -9.63 12.84
N SER A 121 -14.41 -9.92 12.58
CA SER A 121 -13.63 -10.81 13.45
C SER A 121 -13.33 -10.15 14.78
N LYS A 122 -13.35 -10.94 15.85
CA LYS A 122 -13.10 -10.46 17.22
C LYS A 122 -11.70 -10.83 17.64
N ALA A 123 -10.93 -9.85 18.09
CA ALA A 123 -9.59 -10.09 18.58
C ALA A 123 -9.64 -10.85 19.92
N PRO A 124 -8.92 -11.97 20.07
CA PRO A 124 -9.02 -12.80 21.27
C PRO A 124 -8.56 -12.08 22.55
N ASN A 125 -7.76 -11.03 22.40
CA ASN A 125 -7.20 -10.22 23.48
C ASN A 125 -7.92 -8.87 23.68
N LYS A 126 -9.00 -8.57 22.93
CA LYS A 126 -9.70 -7.28 23.05
C LYS A 126 -11.22 -7.38 22.84
N GLY A 127 -11.85 -8.34 23.51
CA GLY A 127 -13.31 -8.47 23.58
C GLY A 127 -13.97 -8.41 22.19
N ASP A 128 -14.98 -7.56 22.04
CA ASP A 128 -15.72 -7.39 20.78
C ASP A 128 -15.03 -6.48 19.74
N ALA A 129 -13.76 -6.10 19.94
CA ALA A 129 -13.06 -5.25 19.00
C ALA A 129 -12.64 -6.03 17.71
N PRO A 130 -12.62 -5.36 16.54
CA PRO A 130 -12.14 -5.92 15.27
C PRO A 130 -10.77 -6.61 15.38
N ASP A 131 -10.42 -7.56 14.53
CA ASP A 131 -9.05 -8.13 14.49
C ASP A 131 -8.35 -7.80 13.18
N TRP A 132 -7.03 -7.83 13.18
CA TRP A 132 -6.21 -7.51 12.02
C TRP A 132 -4.82 -8.14 12.08
N VAL A 133 -4.13 -8.09 10.94
CA VAL A 133 -2.69 -8.36 10.84
C VAL A 133 -2.01 -7.30 9.98
N THR A 134 -0.81 -6.87 10.41
CA THR A 134 -0.04 -5.78 9.82
C THR A 134 1.38 -6.24 9.48
N LEU A 135 1.92 -5.72 8.38
CA LEU A 135 3.36 -5.62 8.16
C LEU A 135 3.71 -4.13 8.14
N LYS A 136 4.60 -3.68 9.02
CA LYS A 136 4.89 -2.26 9.17
C LYS A 136 6.33 -1.93 9.47
N LEU A 137 6.78 -0.79 8.97
CA LEU A 137 7.94 -0.09 9.46
C LEU A 137 7.52 0.70 10.70
N TRP A 138 8.20 0.43 11.81
CA TRP A 138 8.04 1.13 13.08
C TRP A 138 9.28 1.97 13.33
N GLY A 139 9.17 3.28 13.08
CA GLY A 139 10.18 4.25 13.49
C GLY A 139 10.11 4.45 15.00
N ARG A 140 11.28 4.46 15.64
CA ARG A 140 11.40 4.60 17.10
C ARG A 140 12.27 5.80 17.43
N GLY A 141 11.98 6.43 18.56
CA GLY A 141 12.61 7.69 18.97
C GLY A 141 13.98 7.55 19.61
N ALA A 142 14.45 8.65 20.21
CA ALA A 142 15.81 8.78 20.71
C ALA A 142 16.22 7.72 21.74
N GLY A 143 15.29 7.29 22.61
CA GLY A 143 15.53 6.21 23.59
C GLY A 143 15.87 4.87 22.95
N GLU A 144 15.48 4.67 21.69
CA GLU A 144 15.78 3.49 20.87
C GLU A 144 16.86 3.78 19.81
N GLY A 145 17.62 4.85 20.01
CA GLY A 145 18.71 5.28 19.15
C GLY A 145 18.26 5.83 17.81
N ASN A 146 17.00 6.30 17.69
CA ASN A 146 16.43 6.82 16.44
C ASN A 146 16.56 5.80 15.30
N THR A 147 16.01 4.61 15.55
CA THR A 147 16.06 3.49 14.61
C THR A 147 14.68 2.96 14.26
N ALA A 148 14.50 2.59 13.00
CA ALA A 148 13.34 1.87 12.52
C ALA A 148 13.59 0.36 12.56
N VAL A 149 12.51 -0.37 12.80
CA VAL A 149 12.45 -1.83 12.72
C VAL A 149 11.26 -2.25 11.87
N LEU A 150 11.36 -3.41 11.24
CA LEU A 150 10.25 -4.04 10.54
C LEU A 150 9.51 -4.97 11.51
N GLN A 151 8.20 -4.83 11.59
CA GLN A 151 7.34 -5.60 12.50
C GLN A 151 6.19 -6.26 11.74
N TYR A 152 5.93 -7.52 12.04
CA TYR A 152 4.76 -8.29 11.60
C TYR A 152 3.91 -8.66 12.83
N GLN A 153 2.68 -8.15 12.89
CA GLN A 153 1.92 -8.05 14.13
C GLN A 153 0.42 -8.17 13.89
N ALA A 154 -0.27 -8.98 14.69
CA ALA A 154 -1.74 -8.98 14.82
C ALA A 154 -2.16 -8.04 15.95
N ARG A 155 -3.46 -7.70 16.13
CA ARG A 155 -3.89 -6.72 17.16
C ARG A 155 -3.23 -7.01 18.53
N GLN A 156 -2.40 -6.07 18.99
CA GLN A 156 -1.55 -6.14 20.21
C GLN A 156 -0.79 -7.46 20.45
N ARG A 157 -0.48 -8.20 19.37
CA ARG A 157 0.18 -9.50 19.43
C ARG A 157 1.30 -9.51 18.41
N ASP A 158 2.52 -9.60 18.89
CA ASP A 158 3.73 -9.64 18.05
C ASP A 158 4.70 -10.76 18.47
N GLY A 159 4.32 -11.53 19.50
CA GLY A 159 5.01 -12.74 19.97
C GLY A 159 4.26 -14.04 19.69
N ASP A 160 3.07 -14.00 19.08
CA ASP A 160 2.35 -15.22 18.70
C ASP A 160 3.14 -16.00 17.62
N PRO A 161 2.99 -17.33 17.53
CA PRO A 161 3.68 -18.13 16.52
C PRO A 161 3.51 -17.56 15.11
N GLY A 162 4.64 -17.34 14.43
CA GLY A 162 4.65 -16.82 13.06
C GLY A 162 4.61 -15.30 12.93
N LEU A 163 4.27 -14.57 13.99
CA LEU A 163 4.43 -13.11 14.07
C LEU A 163 5.88 -12.75 14.39
N THR A 164 6.24 -11.49 14.17
CA THR A 164 7.62 -11.02 14.33
C THR A 164 7.62 -9.58 14.85
N GLY A 165 7.75 -9.43 16.17
CA GLY A 165 7.85 -8.12 16.82
C GLY A 165 9.00 -7.25 16.30
N THR A 166 10.12 -7.84 15.90
CA THR A 166 11.20 -7.16 15.18
C THR A 166 11.91 -8.13 14.25
N ALA A 167 11.88 -7.89 12.95
CA ALA A 167 12.48 -8.75 11.96
C ALA A 167 14.01 -8.63 11.98
N ALA A 168 14.70 -9.67 12.45
CA ALA A 168 16.16 -9.70 12.52
C ALA A 168 16.82 -9.54 11.14
N THR A 169 16.16 -10.01 10.08
CA THR A 169 16.63 -9.92 8.69
C THR A 169 16.65 -8.50 8.14
N TYR A 170 15.82 -7.59 8.66
CA TYR A 170 15.88 -6.16 8.37
C TYR A 170 16.87 -5.43 9.30
N GLY A 171 16.96 -5.86 10.55
CA GLY A 171 17.80 -5.24 11.57
C GLY A 171 17.22 -3.91 12.10
N LYS A 172 18.09 -3.10 12.70
CA LYS A 172 17.77 -1.75 13.20
C LYS A 172 18.43 -0.74 12.28
N VAL A 173 17.63 0.04 11.55
CA VAL A 173 18.12 1.00 10.56
C VAL A 173 17.94 2.42 11.10
N LYS A 174 18.90 3.32 10.89
CA LYS A 174 18.79 4.71 11.35
C LYS A 174 17.65 5.45 10.65
N GLN A 175 17.05 6.42 11.34
CA GLN A 175 16.01 7.29 10.79
C GLN A 175 16.43 8.06 9.53
N GLY A 176 15.44 8.62 8.82
CA GLY A 176 15.58 9.29 7.54
C GLY A 176 14.57 8.75 6.54
N ALA A 177 14.81 8.96 5.24
CA ALA A 177 14.00 8.40 4.17
C ALA A 177 14.36 6.93 3.95
N LEU A 178 13.46 6.03 4.37
CA LEU A 178 13.67 4.58 4.31
C LEU A 178 12.80 3.96 3.20
N PRO A 179 13.35 3.70 2.00
CA PRO A 179 12.63 2.99 0.96
C PRO A 179 12.52 1.50 1.28
N MET A 180 11.36 0.90 1.01
CA MET A 180 11.12 -0.52 1.21
C MET A 180 9.99 -1.01 0.29
N PHE A 181 10.14 -2.22 -0.21
CA PHE A 181 9.04 -2.96 -0.81
C PHE A 181 8.45 -3.89 0.25
N MET A 182 7.14 -3.84 0.44
CA MET A 182 6.39 -4.69 1.35
C MET A 182 5.40 -5.54 0.58
N ARG A 183 5.23 -6.78 1.00
CA ARG A 183 4.29 -7.73 0.39
C ARG A 183 3.52 -8.49 1.46
N MET A 184 2.23 -8.69 1.22
CA MET A 184 1.34 -9.49 2.05
C MET A 184 0.49 -10.39 1.17
N GLN A 185 0.40 -11.67 1.52
CA GLN A 185 -0.51 -12.62 0.89
C GLN A 185 -1.41 -13.24 1.94
N ARG A 186 -2.68 -13.39 1.61
CA ARG A 186 -3.62 -14.26 2.33
C ARG A 186 -3.93 -15.47 1.45
N LYS A 187 -3.83 -16.66 2.04
CA LYS A 187 -4.38 -17.92 1.49
C LYS A 187 -5.22 -18.59 2.57
N LYS A 188 -6.54 -18.57 2.42
CA LYS A 188 -7.52 -18.96 3.44
C LYS A 188 -7.28 -18.19 4.75
N ASP A 189 -6.85 -18.90 5.79
CA ASP A 189 -6.58 -18.33 7.11
C ASP A 189 -5.08 -17.98 7.31
N LYS A 190 -4.22 -18.27 6.34
CA LYS A 190 -2.78 -18.03 6.46
C LYS A 190 -2.39 -16.70 5.82
N PHE A 191 -1.70 -15.87 6.57
CA PHE A 191 -1.09 -14.63 6.11
C PHE A 191 0.42 -14.80 6.06
N THR A 192 1.02 -14.47 4.92
CA THR A 192 2.48 -14.49 4.75
C THR A 192 2.95 -13.10 4.33
N THR A 193 4.08 -12.66 4.89
CA THR A 193 4.63 -11.32 4.65
C THR A 193 6.10 -11.35 4.27
N TRP A 194 6.49 -10.45 3.36
CA TRP A 194 7.86 -10.33 2.88
C TRP A 194 8.28 -8.88 2.71
N PHE A 195 9.59 -8.66 2.66
CA PHE A 195 10.18 -7.39 2.26
C PHE A 195 11.38 -7.56 1.33
N LYS A 196 11.71 -6.49 0.62
CA LYS A 196 13.01 -6.30 -0.06
C LYS A 196 13.36 -4.81 -0.08
N LEU A 197 14.65 -4.50 -0.28
CA LEU A 197 15.13 -3.11 -0.23
C LEU A 197 15.32 -2.49 -1.61
N LYS A 198 15.59 -3.32 -2.61
CA LYS A 198 15.68 -2.91 -4.03
C LYS A 198 14.78 -3.78 -4.88
N GLU A 199 14.36 -3.24 -6.02
CA GLU A 199 13.43 -3.91 -6.93
C GLU A 199 13.90 -5.31 -7.37
N LYS A 200 15.20 -5.47 -7.63
CA LYS A 200 15.81 -6.72 -8.09
C LYS A 200 16.28 -7.65 -6.97
N ASP A 201 16.12 -7.25 -5.71
CA ASP A 201 16.48 -8.10 -4.58
C ASP A 201 15.51 -9.28 -4.45
N LYS A 202 15.99 -10.36 -3.82
CA LYS A 202 15.13 -11.46 -3.41
C LYS A 202 14.22 -11.00 -2.27
N TRP A 203 12.98 -11.52 -2.26
CA TRP A 203 12.07 -11.34 -1.15
C TRP A 203 12.56 -12.09 0.09
N ASN A 204 12.64 -11.37 1.20
CA ASN A 204 12.94 -11.94 2.51
C ASN A 204 11.63 -12.17 3.25
N LEU A 205 11.42 -13.40 3.71
CA LEU A 205 10.28 -13.73 4.56
C LEU A 205 10.39 -12.98 5.89
N VAL A 206 9.29 -12.35 6.30
CA VAL A 206 9.16 -11.74 7.63
C VAL A 206 8.46 -12.71 8.57
N GLY A 207 7.34 -13.29 8.15
CA GLY A 207 6.62 -14.29 8.93
C GLY A 207 5.41 -14.87 8.22
N GLU A 208 4.90 -15.96 8.79
CA GLU A 208 3.69 -16.68 8.36
C GLU A 208 2.79 -16.93 9.57
N HIS A 209 1.59 -16.37 9.59
CA HIS A 209 0.68 -16.48 10.73
C HIS A 209 -0.71 -16.96 10.30
N GLU A 210 -1.27 -17.89 11.07
CA GLU A 210 -2.65 -18.34 10.88
C GLU A 210 -3.60 -17.46 11.71
N LEU A 211 -4.50 -16.76 11.02
CA LEU A 211 -5.49 -15.88 11.61
C LEU A 211 -6.83 -15.97 10.86
N LYS A 212 -7.88 -16.37 11.58
CA LYS A 212 -9.23 -16.50 11.01
C LYS A 212 -9.94 -15.15 10.95
N LEU A 213 -9.66 -14.39 9.90
CA LEU A 213 -10.35 -13.14 9.61
C LEU A 213 -11.59 -13.37 8.75
N LYS A 214 -12.74 -12.83 9.16
CA LYS A 214 -14.00 -12.90 8.43
C LYS A 214 -14.05 -11.82 7.36
N ASP A 215 -14.53 -12.21 6.19
CA ASP A 215 -14.75 -11.29 5.08
C ASP A 215 -15.98 -10.39 5.31
N PRO A 216 -16.06 -9.24 4.61
CA PRO A 216 -14.98 -8.64 3.81
C PRO A 216 -13.86 -8.10 4.70
N LEU A 217 -12.62 -8.24 4.24
CA LEU A 217 -11.47 -7.58 4.82
C LEU A 217 -11.33 -6.18 4.26
N GLN A 218 -10.81 -5.27 5.08
CA GLN A 218 -10.26 -4.00 4.65
C GLN A 218 -8.76 -4.21 4.38
N VAL A 219 -8.40 -4.37 3.11
CA VAL A 219 -7.01 -4.49 2.67
C VAL A 219 -6.49 -3.10 2.38
N SER A 220 -5.36 -2.73 3.00
CA SER A 220 -5.02 -1.31 3.13
C SER A 220 -3.56 -0.99 3.31
N ILE A 221 -3.23 0.26 2.99
CA ILE A 221 -2.02 0.94 3.44
C ILE A 221 -2.37 1.92 4.55
N TYR A 222 -1.44 2.17 5.45
CA TYR A 222 -1.65 3.11 6.55
C TYR A 222 -0.37 3.83 6.95
N SER A 223 -0.54 4.96 7.63
CA SER A 223 0.54 5.76 8.20
C SER A 223 0.10 6.46 9.49
N GLY A 224 1.06 6.89 10.31
CA GLY A 224 0.77 7.73 11.46
C GLY A 224 1.92 7.93 12.44
N ILE A 225 1.83 9.00 13.22
CA ILE A 225 2.70 9.26 14.38
C ILE A 225 1.94 8.76 15.61
N ALA A 226 2.51 7.79 16.32
CA ALA A 226 1.91 7.14 17.49
C ALA A 226 2.11 7.92 18.79
N GLU A 227 2.35 9.23 18.68
CA GLU A 227 2.66 10.13 19.79
C GLU A 227 1.95 11.48 19.60
N GLY A 228 2.00 12.30 20.65
CA GLY A 228 1.47 13.66 20.63
C GLY A 228 2.31 14.64 19.79
N PRO A 229 1.80 15.86 19.57
CA PRO A 229 2.48 16.87 18.76
C PRO A 229 3.91 17.17 19.23
N GLY A 230 4.84 17.26 18.27
CA GLY A 230 6.23 17.66 18.51
C GLY A 230 7.19 16.52 18.86
N ALA A 231 6.70 15.30 19.10
CA ALA A 231 7.53 14.16 19.44
C ALA A 231 8.21 13.50 18.22
N ALA A 232 7.58 13.56 17.05
CA ALA A 232 8.08 12.95 15.82
C ALA A 232 7.77 13.81 14.59
N LYS A 233 8.41 13.47 13.47
CA LYS A 233 7.99 13.86 12.12
C LYS A 233 7.90 12.63 11.24
N LEU A 234 6.88 12.60 10.38
CA LEU A 234 6.69 11.56 9.38
C LEU A 234 6.15 12.18 8.09
N THR A 235 6.76 11.80 6.97
CA THR A 235 6.15 11.92 5.64
C THR A 235 6.17 10.52 5.02
N SER A 236 4.99 10.00 4.75
CA SER A 236 4.80 8.67 4.20
C SER A 236 4.55 8.78 2.70
N HIS A 237 5.31 8.03 1.91
CA HIS A 237 5.08 7.91 0.49
C HIS A 237 4.75 6.46 0.12
N PHE A 238 3.79 6.29 -0.79
CA PHE A 238 3.47 5.02 -1.45
C PHE A 238 3.50 5.22 -2.96
N GLU A 239 4.32 4.44 -3.66
CA GLU A 239 4.46 4.56 -5.11
C GLU A 239 3.29 3.92 -5.84
N TYR A 240 2.87 2.76 -5.36
CA TYR A 240 1.77 1.99 -5.93
C TYR A 240 1.20 1.08 -4.86
N PHE A 241 -0.01 0.58 -5.10
CA PHE A 241 -0.51 -0.65 -4.50
C PHE A 241 -0.77 -1.63 -5.64
N LYS A 242 -0.23 -2.84 -5.57
CA LYS A 242 -0.35 -3.82 -6.65
C LYS A 242 -1.02 -5.06 -6.13
N ASP A 243 -2.07 -5.48 -6.82
CA ASP A 243 -2.59 -6.83 -6.73
C ASP A 243 -1.78 -7.72 -7.68
N LEU A 244 -1.18 -8.78 -7.15
CA LEU A 244 -0.33 -9.70 -7.89
C LEU A 244 -1.11 -10.85 -8.53
N ASP A 245 -2.32 -11.11 -8.04
CA ASP A 245 -3.17 -12.20 -8.54
C ASP A 245 -4.20 -11.65 -9.54
N ASN A 246 -4.65 -10.40 -9.38
CA ASN A 246 -5.47 -9.67 -10.35
C ASN A 246 -4.91 -8.27 -10.65
N PRO A 247 -3.85 -8.13 -11.49
CA PRO A 247 -3.19 -6.85 -11.73
C PRO A 247 -4.10 -5.76 -12.29
N PHE A 248 -3.90 -4.53 -11.84
CA PHE A 248 -4.65 -3.37 -12.33
C PHE A 248 -4.37 -3.13 -13.83
N PRO A 249 -5.39 -2.92 -14.69
CA PRO A 249 -5.28 -3.02 -16.15
C PRO A 249 -4.59 -1.83 -16.84
N VAL A 250 -4.06 -0.86 -16.10
CA VAL A 250 -3.34 0.28 -16.67
C VAL A 250 -1.85 -0.04 -16.67
N GLU A 251 -1.20 0.08 -17.84
CA GLU A 251 0.25 0.14 -17.90
C GLU A 251 0.72 1.29 -17.00
N VAL A 252 1.40 0.95 -15.90
CA VAL A 252 2.23 1.91 -15.16
C VAL A 252 3.04 2.61 -16.23
N GLN A 253 2.85 3.92 -16.45
CA GLN A 253 3.57 4.65 -17.49
C GLN A 253 5.04 4.27 -17.37
N ASP A 254 5.57 3.54 -18.35
CA ASP A 254 6.90 2.92 -18.40
C ASP A 254 7.85 3.38 -17.28
N LYS A 255 7.69 2.83 -16.07
CA LYS A 255 8.74 2.88 -15.04
C LYS A 255 9.77 1.77 -15.28
N LEU A 256 9.64 1.04 -16.39
CA LEU A 256 10.76 0.43 -17.07
C LEU A 256 11.71 1.56 -17.50
N THR A 257 12.72 1.87 -16.67
CA THR A 257 13.99 2.57 -16.98
C THR A 257 14.24 4.04 -16.57
N THR A 258 13.43 4.68 -15.72
CA THR A 258 13.75 6.05 -15.21
C THR A 258 14.84 6.11 -14.12
N THR A 259 15.89 5.28 -14.23
CA THR A 259 17.13 5.43 -13.43
C THR A 259 18.41 5.47 -14.28
N TRP A 260 18.31 5.52 -15.61
CA TRP A 260 19.48 5.72 -16.48
C TRP A 260 19.74 7.20 -16.83
N GLY A 261 18.75 8.07 -16.68
CA GLY A 261 18.87 9.50 -17.03
C GLY A 261 19.58 10.37 -15.98
N THR A 262 19.53 10.02 -14.70
CA THR A 262 20.02 10.88 -13.60
C THR A 262 21.42 10.49 -13.07
N LEU A 263 21.99 9.37 -13.53
CA LEU A 263 23.34 8.92 -13.16
C LEU A 263 24.43 9.32 -14.18
N LYS A 264 24.08 10.03 -15.26
CA LYS A 264 25.04 10.54 -16.27
C LYS A 264 25.35 12.04 -16.16
N GLN A 265 24.79 12.76 -15.18
CA GLN A 265 25.11 14.17 -14.94
C GLN A 265 25.92 14.40 -13.65
N ALA A 266 26.40 13.33 -13.00
CA ALA A 266 27.22 13.43 -11.80
C ALA A 266 28.51 12.58 -11.89
N TYR A 267 29.14 12.55 -13.07
CA TYR A 267 30.56 12.26 -13.29
C TYR A 267 31.07 13.06 -14.48
#